data_AF-G4QL11-F1
#
_entry.id   AF-G4QL11-F1
#
_cell.length_a   1.000
_cell.length_b   1.000
_cell.length_c   1.000
_cell.angle_alpha   90.00
_cell.angle_beta   90.00
_cell.angle_gamma   90.00
#
_symmetry.space_group_name_H-M   'P 1'
#
loop_
_entity.id
_entity.type
_entity.pdbx_description
1 polymer ?
#
loop_
_entity_poly.entity_id
_entity_poly.type
_entity_poly.pdbx_seq_one_letter_code
_entity_poly.pdbx_strand_id
1 'polypeptide(L)'
;MLNLFSWVTLVIEKYQVGDSYVWIPVAKETKGNGVRAFLPFNGLDGTYLHGYKARISESKYLDALSDIQRAYIENENEVFSVNKGAKDERQYKAKWRHGREQNAPLLGPTKGWVKVKLNRIQYLKDSELGMALDKSSDRYCQVEDFTFKPVLCNSAEELIEKAENLKEKIGDRIPDGQRVPNKCTTSQEAFIRDAAVVAYVLGVANGSCECCGEKSPFIKFNGESYLEVHHVRHLAKGGSDTISNAIAICPNCHRELHFGIDSNLLVEKLYLKVDRLIRE
;
A
#
# COMPACT_ATOMS: atom_id res chain seq x y z
N MET A 1 -14.72 -36.76 -20.36
CA MET A 1 -15.21 -36.28 -19.04
C MET A 1 -15.55 -34.81 -19.23
N LEU A 2 -16.85 -34.49 -19.23
CA LEU A 2 -17.37 -33.16 -19.55
C LEU A 2 -16.88 -32.13 -18.52
N ASN A 3 -16.33 -31.03 -19.02
CA ASN A 3 -15.94 -29.88 -18.23
C ASN A 3 -17.22 -29.16 -17.76
N LEU A 4 -17.70 -29.51 -16.56
CA LEU A 4 -18.75 -28.77 -15.86
C LEU A 4 -18.14 -27.46 -15.35
N PHE A 5 -17.98 -26.47 -16.23
CA PHE A 5 -17.98 -25.08 -15.77
C PHE A 5 -19.39 -24.79 -15.26
N SER A 6 -19.60 -25.05 -13.97
CA SER A 6 -20.72 -24.46 -13.24
C SER A 6 -20.57 -22.95 -13.36
N TRP A 7 -21.43 -22.33 -14.17
CA TRP A 7 -21.65 -20.90 -14.09
C TRP A 7 -22.27 -20.65 -12.73
N VAL A 8 -21.45 -20.40 -11.72
CA VAL A 8 -21.96 -20.00 -10.40
C VAL A 8 -22.56 -18.62 -10.61
N THR A 9 -23.88 -18.58 -10.80
CA THR A 9 -24.62 -17.33 -10.77
C THR A 9 -24.45 -16.74 -9.38
N LEU A 10 -23.69 -15.66 -9.29
CA LEU A 10 -23.51 -14.95 -8.03
C LEU A 10 -24.87 -14.39 -7.59
N VAL A 11 -25.30 -14.78 -6.40
CA VAL A 11 -26.49 -14.24 -5.75
C VAL A 11 -26.04 -13.46 -4.52
N ILE A 12 -26.63 -12.29 -4.33
CA ILE A 12 -26.41 -11.48 -3.14
C ILE A 12 -26.89 -12.21 -1.89
N GLU A 13 -26.09 -12.11 -0.83
CA GLU A 13 -26.39 -12.65 0.49
C GLU A 13 -26.44 -11.51 1.52
N LYS A 14 -27.33 -11.64 2.51
CA LYS A 14 -27.39 -10.73 3.66
C LYS A 14 -26.19 -11.00 4.57
N TYR A 15 -25.50 -9.94 4.98
CA TYR A 15 -24.41 -9.98 5.96
C TYR A 15 -24.87 -10.57 7.30
N GLN A 16 -24.06 -11.49 7.82
CA GLN A 16 -24.15 -12.06 9.15
C GLN A 16 -22.87 -11.78 9.97
N VAL A 17 -23.02 -11.67 11.29
CA VAL A 17 -21.89 -11.47 12.20
C VAL A 17 -20.91 -12.64 12.05
N GLY A 18 -19.66 -12.33 11.72
CA GLY A 18 -18.62 -13.32 11.47
C GLY A 18 -18.27 -13.53 9.99
N ASP A 19 -19.06 -12.99 9.06
CA ASP A 19 -18.76 -13.12 7.63
C ASP A 19 -17.42 -12.44 7.28
N SER A 20 -16.58 -13.16 6.52
CA SER A 20 -15.32 -12.62 6.00
C SER A 20 -15.50 -11.76 4.75
N TYR A 21 -16.68 -11.84 4.12
CA TYR A 21 -17.05 -11.14 2.89
C TYR A 21 -18.38 -10.44 3.06
N VAL A 22 -18.58 -9.37 2.31
CA VAL A 22 -19.83 -8.61 2.32
C VAL A 22 -20.16 -8.08 0.92
N TRP A 23 -21.46 -7.98 0.63
CA TRP A 23 -21.98 -7.42 -0.62
C TRP A 23 -22.23 -5.92 -0.50
N ILE A 24 -21.51 -5.10 -1.26
CA ILE A 24 -21.66 -3.64 -1.26
C ILE A 24 -22.54 -3.18 -2.43
N PRO A 25 -23.62 -2.41 -2.18
CA PRO A 25 -24.45 -1.89 -3.25
C PRO A 25 -23.77 -0.70 -3.95
N VAL A 26 -23.94 -0.64 -5.27
CA VAL A 26 -23.36 0.40 -6.12
C VAL A 26 -24.44 1.07 -6.96
N ALA A 27 -24.50 2.39 -6.89
CA ALA A 27 -25.39 3.22 -7.70
C ALA A 27 -24.70 3.66 -9.00
N LYS A 28 -25.48 3.77 -10.08
CA LYS A 28 -25.01 4.35 -11.34
C LYS A 28 -24.56 5.80 -11.14
N GLU A 29 -23.62 6.22 -11.97
CA GLU A 29 -23.25 7.63 -12.09
C GLU A 29 -24.43 8.48 -12.56
N THR A 30 -24.37 9.77 -12.26
CA THR A 30 -25.37 10.76 -12.67
C THR A 30 -24.66 11.98 -13.23
N LYS A 31 -25.36 12.86 -13.96
CA LYS A 31 -24.75 14.06 -14.53
C LYS A 31 -24.01 14.87 -13.44
N GLY A 32 -22.68 14.95 -13.55
CA GLY A 32 -21.82 15.66 -12.60
C GLY A 32 -21.38 14.89 -11.35
N ASN A 33 -21.78 13.62 -11.16
CA ASN A 33 -21.32 12.78 -10.04
C ASN A 33 -20.95 11.38 -10.54
N GLY A 34 -19.78 10.89 -10.14
CA GLY A 34 -19.33 9.53 -10.47
C GLY A 34 -20.20 8.43 -9.85
N VAL A 35 -19.76 7.19 -10.06
CA VAL A 35 -20.29 6.01 -9.36
C VAL A 35 -20.19 6.22 -7.85
N ARG A 36 -21.18 5.74 -7.10
CA ARG A 36 -21.24 5.86 -5.64
C ARG A 36 -21.64 4.52 -5.04
N ALA A 37 -20.87 4.05 -4.07
CA ALA A 37 -21.14 2.83 -3.34
C ALA A 37 -21.53 3.14 -1.88
N PHE A 38 -22.13 2.16 -1.21
CA PHE A 38 -22.36 2.26 0.24
C PHE A 38 -21.14 1.78 1.02
N LEU A 39 -20.05 2.54 0.92
CA LEU A 39 -18.82 2.32 1.69
C LEU A 39 -18.89 3.05 3.05
N PRO A 40 -18.09 2.65 4.05
CA PRO A 40 -18.17 3.24 5.39
C PRO A 40 -17.50 4.63 5.47
N PHE A 41 -18.05 5.61 4.74
CA PHE A 41 -17.53 6.99 4.68
C PHE A 41 -17.56 7.74 6.03
N ASN A 42 -18.31 7.22 7.01
CA ASN A 42 -18.38 7.70 8.39
C ASN A 42 -17.70 6.72 9.38
N GLY A 43 -16.85 5.81 8.88
CA GLY A 43 -16.31 4.71 9.69
C GLY A 43 -17.34 3.61 9.96
N LEU A 44 -16.88 2.47 10.48
CA LEU A 44 -17.71 1.28 10.73
C LEU A 44 -18.71 1.48 11.88
N ASP A 45 -18.28 2.19 12.92
CA ASP A 45 -19.13 2.57 14.06
C ASP A 45 -19.95 3.85 13.80
N GLY A 46 -19.77 4.46 12.63
CA GLY A 46 -20.53 5.63 12.23
C GLY A 46 -22.01 5.30 12.01
N THR A 47 -22.83 6.34 12.07
CA THR A 47 -24.26 6.25 11.81
C THR A 47 -24.58 6.52 10.34
N TYR A 48 -25.54 5.76 9.80
CA TYR A 48 -25.96 5.81 8.41
C TYR A 48 -27.48 5.82 8.28
N LEU A 49 -27.96 6.64 7.35
CA LEU A 49 -29.38 6.78 7.04
C LEU A 49 -29.75 5.89 5.84
N HIS A 50 -30.76 5.04 5.99
CA HIS A 50 -31.20 4.07 4.99
C HIS A 50 -32.72 3.87 5.00
N GLY A 51 -33.25 3.07 4.08
CA GLY A 51 -34.68 2.73 4.05
C GLY A 51 -35.50 3.58 3.06
N TYR A 52 -36.73 3.95 3.44
CA TYR A 52 -37.66 4.65 2.55
C TYR A 52 -37.39 6.15 2.53
N LYS A 53 -37.68 6.82 1.41
CA LYS A 53 -37.56 8.29 1.31
C LYS A 53 -38.50 8.99 2.29
N ALA A 54 -39.72 8.46 2.47
CA ALA A 54 -40.71 9.00 3.40
C ALA A 54 -40.52 8.54 4.86
N ARG A 55 -39.74 7.48 5.10
CA ARG A 55 -39.51 6.89 6.43
C ARG A 55 -38.07 6.36 6.49
N ILE A 56 -37.16 7.23 6.88
CA ILE A 56 -35.72 6.96 6.98
C ILE A 56 -35.43 6.25 8.30
N SER A 57 -34.66 5.17 8.21
CA SER A 57 -34.06 4.46 9.34
C SER A 57 -32.63 4.95 9.58
N GLU A 58 -32.14 4.74 10.80
CA GLU A 58 -30.81 5.15 11.24
C GLU A 58 -30.17 4.03 12.06
N SER A 59 -28.96 3.59 11.67
CA SER A 59 -28.23 2.54 12.37
C SER A 59 -26.72 2.61 12.10
N LYS A 60 -25.92 1.75 12.76
CA LYS A 60 -24.50 1.57 12.45
C LYS A 60 -24.30 0.99 11.04
N TYR A 61 -23.08 1.09 10.51
CA TYR A 61 -22.77 0.72 9.13
C TYR A 61 -23.21 -0.70 8.75
N LEU A 62 -22.77 -1.71 9.51
CA LEU A 62 -23.04 -3.11 9.17
C LEU A 62 -24.51 -3.47 9.32
N ASP A 63 -25.21 -2.88 10.29
CA ASP A 63 -26.64 -3.04 10.46
C ASP A 63 -27.43 -2.41 9.31
N ALA A 64 -27.03 -1.19 8.90
CA ALA A 64 -27.64 -0.49 7.77
C ALA A 64 -27.43 -1.28 6.47
N LEU A 65 -26.20 -1.77 6.25
CA LEU A 65 -25.84 -2.57 5.10
C LEU A 65 -26.65 -3.88 5.06
N SER A 66 -26.75 -4.56 6.20
CA SER A 66 -27.53 -5.79 6.35
C SER A 66 -29.03 -5.57 6.09
N ASP A 67 -29.60 -4.44 6.54
CA ASP A 67 -31.01 -4.10 6.23
C ASP A 67 -31.22 -3.76 4.75
N ILE A 68 -30.30 -3.02 4.11
CA ILE A 68 -30.36 -2.72 2.67
C ILE A 68 -30.28 -4.00 1.84
N GLN A 69 -29.38 -4.93 2.19
CA GLN A 69 -29.26 -6.23 1.55
C GLN A 69 -30.54 -7.05 1.70
N ARG A 70 -31.07 -7.17 2.92
CA ARG A 70 -32.33 -7.87 3.21
C ARG A 70 -33.48 -7.29 2.39
N ALA A 71 -33.65 -5.97 2.44
CA ALA A 71 -34.70 -5.26 1.71
C ALA A 71 -34.62 -5.45 0.19
N TYR A 72 -33.41 -5.57 -0.36
CA TYR A 72 -33.20 -5.85 -1.78
C TYR A 72 -33.57 -7.29 -2.12
N ILE A 73 -33.09 -8.26 -1.33
CA ILE A 73 -33.36 -9.69 -1.51
C ILE A 73 -34.87 -9.98 -1.41
N GLU A 74 -35.55 -9.38 -0.44
CA GLU A 74 -36.99 -9.55 -0.19
C GLU A 74 -37.86 -8.65 -1.09
N ASN A 75 -37.27 -7.80 -1.94
CA ASN A 75 -37.96 -6.83 -2.78
C ASN A 75 -38.94 -5.93 -2.00
N GLU A 76 -38.54 -5.50 -0.80
CA GLU A 76 -39.36 -4.68 0.11
C GLU A 76 -39.71 -3.32 -0.51
N ASN A 77 -41.01 -3.04 -0.59
CA ASN A 77 -41.56 -1.79 -1.06
C ASN A 77 -42.88 -1.46 -0.33
N GLU A 78 -43.19 -0.17 -0.20
CA GLU A 78 -44.40 0.33 0.44
C GLU A 78 -44.93 1.56 -0.30
N VAL A 79 -46.24 1.80 -0.24
CA VAL A 79 -46.88 2.96 -0.85
C VAL A 79 -47.04 4.04 0.21
N PHE A 80 -46.57 5.25 -0.10
CA PHE A 80 -46.68 6.41 0.78
C PHE A 80 -47.51 7.50 0.10
N SER A 81 -48.41 8.11 0.86
CA SER A 81 -49.11 9.32 0.42
C SER A 81 -48.18 10.53 0.56
N VAL A 82 -47.67 11.00 -0.58
CA VAL A 82 -46.74 12.13 -0.70
C VAL A 82 -47.48 13.40 -1.15
N ASN A 83 -46.79 14.54 -1.17
CA ASN A 83 -47.36 15.85 -1.53
C ASN A 83 -48.62 16.20 -0.73
N LYS A 84 -48.57 16.04 0.61
CA LYS A 84 -49.71 16.28 1.53
C LYS A 84 -50.94 15.42 1.18
N GLY A 85 -50.75 14.20 0.70
CA GLY A 85 -51.84 13.28 0.37
C GLY A 85 -52.37 13.40 -1.06
N ALA A 86 -51.79 14.27 -1.89
CA ALA A 86 -52.24 14.45 -3.27
C ALA A 86 -51.80 13.34 -4.22
N LYS A 87 -50.84 12.49 -3.81
CA LYS A 87 -50.28 11.44 -4.66
C LYS A 87 -49.80 10.27 -3.83
N ASP A 88 -50.09 9.05 -4.28
CA ASP A 88 -49.47 7.85 -3.76
C ASP A 88 -48.21 7.49 -4.57
N GLU A 89 -47.11 7.24 -3.87
CA GLU A 89 -45.82 6.86 -4.46
C GLU A 89 -45.33 5.56 -3.85
N ARG A 90 -45.10 4.55 -4.70
CA ARG A 90 -44.42 3.31 -4.30
C ARG A 90 -42.93 3.58 -4.12
N GLN A 91 -42.42 3.30 -2.93
CA GLN A 91 -41.01 3.47 -2.59
C GLN A 91 -40.37 2.13 -2.23
N TYR A 92 -39.20 1.87 -2.81
CA TYR A 92 -38.36 0.72 -2.47
C TYR A 92 -37.48 1.04 -1.26
N LYS A 93 -37.32 0.06 -0.35
CA LYS A 93 -36.58 0.22 0.91
C LYS A 93 -35.07 0.10 0.78
N ALA A 94 -34.57 -0.65 -0.20
CA ALA A 94 -33.13 -0.90 -0.41
C ALA A 94 -32.38 0.35 -0.90
N LYS A 95 -32.27 1.36 -0.04
CA LYS A 95 -31.67 2.67 -0.33
C LYS A 95 -30.86 3.20 0.85
N TRP A 96 -29.85 4.02 0.55
CA TRP A 96 -28.99 4.70 1.54
C TRP A 96 -28.79 6.16 1.18
N ARG A 97 -28.53 7.01 2.17
CA ARG A 97 -28.04 8.38 1.92
C ARG A 97 -26.53 8.37 1.77
N HIS A 98 -26.05 8.98 0.70
CA HIS A 98 -24.62 9.09 0.42
C HIS A 98 -24.12 10.48 0.80
N GLY A 99 -23.57 10.60 2.00
CA GLY A 99 -23.12 11.86 2.62
C GLY A 99 -23.91 12.24 3.87
N ARG A 100 -23.41 13.23 4.61
CA ARG A 100 -24.01 13.72 5.88
C ARG A 100 -24.86 14.97 5.73
N GLU A 101 -24.82 15.59 4.55
CA GLU A 101 -25.52 16.84 4.29
C GLU A 101 -27.03 16.63 4.25
N GLN A 102 -27.80 17.66 4.66
CA GLN A 102 -29.27 17.61 4.69
C GLN A 102 -29.88 17.25 3.31
N ASN A 103 -29.19 17.62 2.23
CA ASN A 103 -29.59 17.37 0.85
C ASN A 103 -28.88 16.16 0.21
N ALA A 104 -28.19 15.34 1.00
CA ALA A 104 -27.50 14.15 0.50
C ALA A 104 -28.48 13.22 -0.23
N PRO A 105 -28.13 12.76 -1.44
CA PRO A 105 -29.03 11.99 -2.28
C PRO A 105 -29.31 10.62 -1.65
N LEU A 106 -30.55 10.16 -1.82
CA LEU A 106 -30.96 8.81 -1.48
C LEU A 106 -30.73 7.89 -2.69
N LEU A 107 -29.75 7.01 -2.59
CA LEU A 107 -29.28 6.12 -3.64
C LEU A 107 -29.79 4.69 -3.44
N GLY A 108 -29.78 3.89 -4.51
CA GLY A 108 -30.06 2.46 -4.46
C GLY A 108 -29.07 1.69 -5.36
N PRO A 109 -29.09 0.35 -5.32
CA PRO A 109 -28.16 -0.53 -6.05
C PRO A 109 -28.47 -0.58 -7.55
N THR A 110 -28.42 0.57 -8.23
CA THR A 110 -28.85 0.71 -9.63
C THR A 110 -27.79 0.24 -10.62
N LYS A 111 -26.50 0.19 -10.24
CA LYS A 111 -25.41 -0.35 -11.06
C LYS A 111 -25.23 -1.84 -10.78
N GLY A 112 -25.26 -2.24 -9.51
CA GLY A 112 -25.13 -3.64 -9.11
C GLY A 112 -24.65 -3.80 -7.68
N TRP A 113 -24.11 -4.97 -7.38
CA TRP A 113 -23.57 -5.36 -6.10
C TRP A 113 -22.21 -6.00 -6.25
N VAL A 114 -21.29 -5.67 -5.34
CA VAL A 114 -19.92 -6.16 -5.37
C VAL A 114 -19.59 -6.91 -4.09
N LYS A 115 -19.23 -8.19 -4.18
CA LYS A 115 -18.74 -8.98 -3.04
C LYS A 115 -17.27 -8.64 -2.79
N VAL A 116 -16.95 -8.19 -1.58
CA VAL A 116 -15.62 -7.75 -1.15
C VAL A 116 -15.26 -8.32 0.23
N LYS A 117 -13.97 -8.37 0.58
CA LYS A 117 -13.54 -8.76 1.94
C LYS A 117 -13.95 -7.69 2.95
N LEU A 118 -14.54 -8.11 4.08
CA LEU A 118 -15.02 -7.20 5.12
C LEU A 118 -13.90 -6.34 5.71
N ASN A 119 -12.71 -6.90 5.93
CA ASN A 119 -11.56 -6.13 6.47
C ASN A 119 -10.98 -5.09 5.49
N ARG A 120 -11.52 -4.97 4.26
CA ARG A 120 -11.03 -4.05 3.24
C ARG A 120 -11.97 -2.88 2.95
N ILE A 121 -13.23 -2.95 3.35
CA ILE A 121 -14.26 -1.98 2.93
C ILE A 121 -13.92 -0.51 3.23
N GLN A 122 -13.14 -0.24 4.27
CA GLN A 122 -12.71 1.11 4.64
C GLN A 122 -11.62 1.71 3.74
N TYR A 123 -10.99 0.89 2.90
CA TYR A 123 -9.90 1.29 2.00
C TYR A 123 -10.34 1.32 0.54
N LEU A 124 -11.59 0.97 0.25
CA LEU A 124 -12.13 0.93 -1.11
C LEU A 124 -12.60 2.31 -1.54
N LYS A 125 -12.56 2.57 -2.84
CA LYS A 125 -13.13 3.76 -3.49
C LYS A 125 -14.36 3.38 -4.30
N ASP A 126 -15.31 4.31 -4.41
CA ASP A 126 -16.53 4.11 -5.21
C ASP A 126 -16.21 3.75 -6.68
N SER A 127 -15.19 4.38 -7.25
CA SER A 127 -14.74 4.15 -8.63
C SER A 127 -14.24 2.72 -8.86
N GLU A 128 -13.58 2.11 -7.87
CA GLU A 128 -13.07 0.75 -7.97
C GLU A 128 -14.20 -0.27 -8.07
N LEU A 129 -15.23 -0.12 -7.25
CA LEU A 129 -16.43 -0.97 -7.31
C LEU A 129 -17.22 -0.74 -8.59
N GLY A 130 -17.23 0.49 -9.09
CA GLY A 130 -17.80 0.81 -10.40
C GLY A 130 -17.11 0.07 -11.54
N MET A 131 -15.78 0.17 -11.61
CA MET A 131 -14.95 -0.50 -12.62
C MET A 131 -15.07 -2.02 -12.56
N ALA A 132 -15.20 -2.59 -11.36
CA ALA A 132 -15.40 -4.03 -11.18
C ALA A 132 -16.69 -4.51 -11.85
N LEU A 133 -17.79 -3.78 -11.68
CA LEU A 133 -19.07 -4.10 -12.33
C LEU A 133 -18.98 -3.95 -13.84
N ASP A 134 -18.35 -2.86 -14.33
CA ASP A 134 -18.19 -2.62 -15.77
C ASP A 134 -17.38 -3.73 -16.46
N LYS A 135 -16.35 -4.27 -15.79
CA LYS A 135 -15.56 -5.41 -16.31
C LYS A 135 -16.36 -6.72 -16.33
N SER A 136 -17.19 -6.96 -15.32
CA SER A 136 -17.95 -8.20 -15.22
C SER A 136 -19.10 -8.32 -16.22
N SER A 137 -19.59 -7.19 -16.74
CA SER A 137 -20.84 -7.11 -17.53
C SER A 137 -22.08 -7.71 -16.83
N ASP A 138 -22.02 -7.91 -15.51
CA ASP A 138 -23.08 -8.46 -14.66
C ASP A 138 -23.50 -7.44 -13.59
N ARG A 139 -24.73 -7.57 -13.08
CA ARG A 139 -25.20 -6.82 -11.90
C ARG A 139 -24.58 -7.33 -10.60
N TYR A 140 -23.99 -8.52 -10.59
CA TYR A 140 -23.32 -9.09 -9.42
C TYR A 140 -21.90 -9.49 -9.80
N CYS A 141 -20.91 -8.95 -9.10
CA CYS A 141 -19.54 -9.41 -9.25
C CYS A 141 -18.85 -9.59 -7.91
N GLN A 142 -17.83 -10.43 -7.89
CA GLN A 142 -16.94 -10.58 -6.76
C GLN A 142 -15.60 -9.97 -7.17
N VAL A 143 -15.09 -9.04 -6.37
CA VAL A 143 -13.72 -8.56 -6.59
C VAL A 143 -12.79 -9.49 -5.83
N GLU A 144 -12.17 -10.42 -6.55
CA GLU A 144 -11.22 -11.35 -5.96
C GLU A 144 -9.84 -10.73 -5.72
N ASP A 145 -9.43 -9.70 -6.46
CA ASP A 145 -8.04 -9.20 -6.40
C ASP A 145 -7.95 -7.66 -6.47
N PHE A 146 -7.87 -7.02 -5.29
CA PHE A 146 -7.20 -5.72 -5.09
C PHE A 146 -5.71 -5.89 -4.79
N THR A 147 -5.17 -7.05 -5.18
CA THR A 147 -3.80 -7.43 -4.91
C THR A 147 -2.92 -6.99 -6.05
N PHE A 148 -1.67 -6.66 -5.74
CA PHE A 148 -0.64 -6.41 -6.74
C PHE A 148 0.22 -7.68 -6.86
N LYS A 149 0.18 -8.33 -8.02
CA LYS A 149 0.98 -9.54 -8.24
C LYS A 149 2.47 -9.22 -8.04
N PRO A 150 3.25 -10.12 -7.41
CA PRO A 150 4.64 -9.85 -7.11
C PRO A 150 5.43 -9.65 -8.40
N VAL A 151 6.24 -8.60 -8.43
CA VAL A 151 7.18 -8.34 -9.52
C VAL A 151 8.56 -8.73 -9.02
N LEU A 152 9.06 -9.86 -9.52
CA LEU A 152 10.32 -10.43 -9.09
C LEU A 152 11.47 -9.76 -9.84
N CYS A 153 12.57 -9.54 -9.12
CA CYS A 153 13.79 -8.93 -9.62
C CYS A 153 14.96 -9.82 -9.18
N ASN A 154 15.93 -10.00 -10.06
CA ASN A 154 17.07 -10.88 -9.81
C ASN A 154 18.35 -10.11 -9.46
N SER A 155 18.31 -8.78 -9.52
CA SER A 155 19.39 -7.89 -9.04
C SER A 155 18.83 -6.74 -8.20
N ALA A 156 19.70 -6.12 -7.41
CA ALA A 156 19.33 -4.96 -6.60
C ALA A 156 18.98 -3.75 -7.47
N GLU A 157 19.68 -3.57 -8.59
CA GLU A 157 19.47 -2.48 -9.54
C GLU A 157 18.09 -2.59 -10.21
N GLU A 158 17.74 -3.78 -10.72
CA GLU A 158 16.43 -4.05 -11.31
C GLU A 158 15.31 -3.84 -10.28
N LEU A 159 15.55 -4.23 -9.02
CA LEU A 159 14.59 -4.05 -7.94
C LEU A 159 14.30 -2.57 -7.68
N ILE A 160 15.34 -1.74 -7.59
CA ILE A 160 15.19 -0.29 -7.36
C ILE A 160 14.44 0.36 -8.54
N GLU A 161 14.87 0.07 -9.77
CA GLU A 161 14.25 0.63 -10.98
C GLU A 161 12.77 0.25 -11.08
N LYS A 162 12.45 -1.04 -10.91
CA LYS A 162 11.05 -1.50 -10.95
C LYS A 162 10.26 -0.93 -9.78
N ALA A 163 10.83 -0.82 -8.59
CA ALA A 163 10.13 -0.23 -7.44
C ALA A 163 9.72 1.21 -7.71
N GLU A 164 10.61 2.06 -8.24
CA GLU A 164 10.29 3.44 -8.62
C GLU A 164 9.16 3.48 -9.68
N ASN A 165 9.29 2.68 -10.74
CA ASN A 165 8.29 2.59 -11.81
C ASN A 165 6.92 2.04 -11.35
N LEU A 166 6.89 1.34 -10.21
CA LEU A 166 5.69 0.74 -9.64
C LEU A 166 5.00 1.63 -8.61
N LYS A 167 5.66 2.65 -8.05
CA LYS A 167 5.07 3.51 -6.99
C LYS A 167 3.69 4.05 -7.36
N GLU A 168 3.57 4.66 -8.54
CA GLU A 168 2.29 5.20 -9.01
C GLU A 168 1.31 4.10 -9.44
N LYS A 169 1.84 3.01 -10.03
CA LYS A 169 1.02 1.91 -10.52
C LYS A 169 0.37 1.16 -9.37
N ILE A 170 1.09 0.86 -8.29
CA ILE A 170 0.57 0.11 -7.15
C ILE A 170 -0.65 0.81 -6.55
N GLY A 171 -0.58 2.13 -6.33
CA GLY A 171 -1.66 2.89 -5.69
C GLY A 171 -1.98 2.33 -4.31
N ASP A 172 -3.26 2.05 -4.04
CA ASP A 172 -3.74 1.53 -2.74
C ASP A 172 -3.80 -0.02 -2.69
N ARG A 173 -3.31 -0.70 -3.74
CA ARG A 173 -3.31 -2.17 -3.83
C ARG A 173 -2.26 -2.75 -2.90
N ILE A 174 -2.60 -3.86 -2.24
CA ILE A 174 -1.65 -4.57 -1.37
C ILE A 174 -0.89 -5.59 -2.22
N PRO A 175 0.45 -5.57 -2.26
CA PRO A 175 1.20 -6.59 -2.96
C PRO A 175 1.04 -7.96 -2.29
N ASP A 176 0.82 -9.00 -3.09
CA ASP A 176 0.71 -10.38 -2.60
C ASP A 176 2.01 -10.88 -1.95
N GLY A 177 3.15 -10.34 -2.40
CA GLY A 177 4.48 -10.75 -1.97
C GLY A 177 4.83 -12.18 -2.38
N GLN A 178 5.89 -12.73 -1.78
CA GLN A 178 6.28 -14.13 -1.92
C GLN A 178 6.20 -14.81 -0.55
N ARG A 179 5.29 -15.78 -0.39
CA ARG A 179 5.21 -16.60 0.84
C ARG A 179 6.44 -17.51 1.00
N VAL A 180 6.96 -17.97 -0.13
CA VAL A 180 8.19 -18.77 -0.22
C VAL A 180 9.07 -18.11 -1.31
N PRO A 181 10.00 -17.22 -0.94
CA PRO A 181 10.86 -16.54 -1.90
C PRO A 181 11.81 -17.50 -2.62
N ASN A 182 11.99 -17.29 -3.92
CA ASN A 182 12.98 -18.03 -4.70
C ASN A 182 14.39 -17.58 -4.33
N LYS A 183 15.32 -18.53 -4.21
CA LYS A 183 16.74 -18.23 -4.03
C LYS A 183 17.40 -18.06 -5.39
N CYS A 184 18.25 -17.04 -5.51
CA CYS A 184 19.13 -16.82 -6.65
C CYS A 184 20.58 -16.86 -6.16
N THR A 185 21.45 -17.60 -6.85
CA THR A 185 22.88 -17.64 -6.55
C THR A 185 23.61 -16.63 -7.43
N THR A 186 24.35 -15.72 -6.80
CA THR A 186 25.17 -14.72 -7.49
C THR A 186 26.64 -14.91 -7.12
N SER A 187 27.54 -14.91 -8.10
CA SER A 187 28.98 -14.82 -7.89
C SER A 187 29.41 -13.35 -7.90
N GLN A 188 30.16 -12.91 -6.90
CA GLN A 188 30.76 -11.57 -6.86
C GLN A 188 32.27 -11.70 -6.70
N GLU A 189 33.02 -10.91 -7.47
CA GLU A 189 34.45 -10.75 -7.27
C GLU A 189 34.69 -9.82 -6.08
N ALA A 190 35.63 -10.20 -5.21
CA ALA A 190 36.00 -9.43 -4.03
C ALA A 190 37.51 -9.30 -3.95
N PHE A 191 37.97 -8.17 -3.41
CA PHE A 191 39.39 -7.95 -3.14
C PHE A 191 39.80 -8.65 -1.84
N ILE A 192 40.97 -9.29 -1.85
CA ILE A 192 41.63 -9.76 -0.62
C ILE A 192 42.21 -8.51 0.05
N ARG A 193 41.71 -8.18 1.24
CA ARG A 193 42.07 -6.97 1.98
C ARG A 193 43.12 -7.24 3.05
N ASP A 194 43.98 -6.25 3.29
CA ASP A 194 44.96 -6.25 4.37
C ASP A 194 44.28 -5.92 5.71
N ALA A 195 44.21 -6.93 6.59
CA ALA A 195 43.63 -6.80 7.92
C ALA A 195 44.38 -5.79 8.80
N ALA A 196 45.69 -5.58 8.59
CA ALA A 196 46.49 -4.61 9.34
C ALA A 196 46.07 -3.18 9.03
N VAL A 197 45.77 -2.86 7.77
CA VAL A 197 45.24 -1.55 7.35
C VAL A 197 43.90 -1.29 8.03
N VAL A 198 42.99 -2.28 8.01
CA VAL A 198 41.67 -2.18 8.65
C VAL A 198 41.80 -1.94 10.17
N ALA A 199 42.62 -2.73 10.85
CA ALA A 199 42.83 -2.61 12.30
C ALA A 199 43.42 -1.24 12.68
N TYR A 200 44.41 -0.77 11.92
CA TYR A 200 45.03 0.53 12.15
C TYR A 200 44.02 1.67 12.01
N VAL A 201 43.27 1.70 10.90
CA VAL A 201 42.33 2.78 10.60
C VAL A 201 41.19 2.84 11.62
N LEU A 202 40.65 1.69 12.02
CA LEU A 202 39.64 1.63 13.09
C LEU A 202 40.20 2.07 14.45
N GLY A 203 41.43 1.69 14.77
CA GLY A 203 42.11 2.08 16.00
C GLY A 203 42.33 3.58 16.11
N VAL A 204 42.82 4.21 15.03
CA VAL A 204 43.03 5.67 14.96
C VAL A 204 41.71 6.43 15.10
N ALA A 205 40.65 5.94 14.46
CA ALA A 205 39.34 6.57 14.51
C ALA A 205 38.69 6.53 15.91
N ASN A 206 39.09 5.59 16.77
CA ASN A 206 38.66 5.48 18.16
C ASN A 206 37.13 5.62 18.34
N GLY A 207 36.38 4.90 17.50
CA GLY A 207 34.92 4.91 17.53
C GLY A 207 34.25 6.19 17.06
N SER A 208 34.97 7.12 16.41
CA SER A 208 34.41 8.33 15.80
C SER A 208 34.57 8.30 14.28
N CYS A 209 33.52 8.68 13.56
CA CYS A 209 33.50 8.70 12.10
C CYS A 209 34.45 9.78 11.57
N GLU A 210 35.38 9.42 10.69
CA GLU A 210 36.34 10.37 10.15
C GLU A 210 35.72 11.35 9.13
N CYS A 211 34.55 11.02 8.57
CA CYS A 211 33.79 11.91 7.71
C CYS A 211 33.00 12.96 8.52
N CYS A 212 31.95 12.55 9.24
CA CYS A 212 31.08 13.50 9.96
C CYS A 212 31.57 13.91 11.36
N GLY A 213 32.50 13.17 11.97
CA GLY A 213 32.98 13.42 13.34
C GLY A 213 32.12 12.81 14.45
N GLU A 214 30.92 12.30 14.13
CA GLU A 214 30.02 11.68 15.09
C GLU A 214 30.55 10.34 15.62
N LYS A 215 30.15 9.97 16.83
CA LYS A 215 30.45 8.64 17.40
C LYS A 215 29.79 7.53 16.58
N SER A 216 30.35 6.32 16.69
CA SER A 216 29.78 5.11 16.10
C SER A 216 28.31 4.95 16.49
N PRO A 217 27.43 4.53 15.57
CA PRO A 217 25.99 4.45 15.82
C PRO A 217 25.62 3.44 16.91
N PHE A 218 26.46 2.41 17.13
CA PHE A 218 26.28 1.42 18.17
C PHE A 218 27.60 0.70 18.50
N ILE A 219 27.59 -0.03 19.62
CA ILE A 219 28.67 -0.91 20.06
C ILE A 219 28.32 -2.34 19.63
N LYS A 220 29.29 -3.04 19.02
CA LYS A 220 29.18 -4.45 18.62
C LYS A 220 29.07 -5.34 19.86
N PHE A 221 28.61 -6.58 19.66
CA PHE A 221 28.51 -7.57 20.75
C PHE A 221 29.85 -7.85 21.45
N ASN A 222 30.97 -7.65 20.75
CA ASN A 222 32.32 -7.82 21.28
C ASN A 222 32.84 -6.58 22.05
N GLY A 223 32.01 -5.54 22.25
CA GLY A 223 32.34 -4.33 22.99
C GLY A 223 33.01 -3.21 22.18
N GLU A 224 33.31 -3.44 20.90
CA GLU A 224 33.96 -2.44 20.04
C GLU A 224 32.92 -1.56 19.31
N SER A 225 33.28 -0.30 19.02
CA SER A 225 32.49 0.59 18.18
C SER A 225 32.29 0.05 16.75
N TYR A 226 31.09 0.24 16.18
CA TYR A 226 30.81 -0.13 14.79
C TYR A 226 31.14 1.03 13.84
N LEU A 227 32.20 0.88 13.04
CA LEU A 227 32.53 1.71 11.89
C LEU A 227 32.95 0.81 10.72
N GLU A 228 32.84 1.31 9.50
CA GLU A 228 33.19 0.61 8.26
C GLU A 228 34.44 1.26 7.65
N VAL A 229 35.42 0.45 7.23
CA VAL A 229 36.62 0.95 6.55
C VAL A 229 36.36 1.08 5.06
N HIS A 230 36.40 2.32 4.58
CA HIS A 230 36.17 2.73 3.21
C HIS A 230 37.46 3.22 2.56
N HIS A 231 37.71 2.80 1.31
CA HIS A 231 38.80 3.32 0.49
C HIS A 231 38.32 4.53 -0.32
N VAL A 232 38.92 5.69 -0.11
CA VAL A 232 38.50 6.97 -0.73
C VAL A 232 38.58 6.89 -2.25
N ARG A 233 39.70 6.39 -2.79
CA ARG A 233 39.73 5.82 -4.14
C ARG A 233 39.35 4.34 -4.03
N HIS A 234 38.18 3.98 -4.57
CA HIS A 234 37.68 2.62 -4.51
C HIS A 234 38.69 1.62 -5.12
N LEU A 235 38.86 0.46 -4.49
CA LEU A 235 39.71 -0.63 -5.00
C LEU A 235 39.31 -1.05 -6.43
N ALA A 236 38.00 -1.11 -6.72
CA ALA A 236 37.46 -1.40 -8.05
C ALA A 236 37.83 -0.35 -9.11
N LYS A 237 38.28 0.85 -8.70
CA LYS A 237 38.78 1.92 -9.57
C LYS A 237 40.32 2.09 -9.48
N GLY A 238 41.00 1.03 -9.04
CA GLY A 238 42.47 0.96 -8.95
C GLY A 238 43.06 1.71 -7.76
N GLY A 239 42.29 1.98 -6.71
CA GLY A 239 42.83 2.53 -5.46
C GLY A 239 43.64 1.50 -4.68
N SER A 240 44.62 1.96 -3.91
CA SER A 240 45.47 1.08 -3.11
C SER A 240 44.80 0.64 -1.80
N ASP A 241 45.15 -0.55 -1.30
CA ASP A 241 44.76 -1.00 0.04
C ASP A 241 45.80 -0.57 1.07
N THR A 242 45.84 0.73 1.38
CA THR A 242 46.83 1.34 2.27
C THR A 242 46.17 2.33 3.23
N ILE A 243 46.85 2.66 4.33
CA ILE A 243 46.36 3.63 5.31
C ILE A 243 46.18 5.04 4.72
N SER A 244 46.89 5.36 3.63
CA SER A 244 46.80 6.64 2.92
C SER A 244 45.61 6.75 1.97
N ASN A 245 44.88 5.65 1.77
CA ASN A 245 43.65 5.64 0.97
C ASN A 245 42.42 5.18 1.79
N ALA A 246 42.58 4.85 3.07
CA ALA A 246 41.53 4.24 3.88
C ALA A 246 41.08 5.11 5.08
N ILE A 247 39.76 5.15 5.31
CA ILE A 247 39.10 5.85 6.42
C ILE A 247 38.08 4.97 7.13
N ALA A 248 37.84 5.21 8.42
CA ALA A 248 36.77 4.60 9.20
C ALA A 248 35.57 5.55 9.31
N ILE A 249 34.41 5.10 8.86
CA ILE A 249 33.21 5.93 8.75
C ILE A 249 31.96 5.20 9.22
N CYS A 250 30.93 5.95 9.60
CA CYS A 250 29.64 5.36 9.96
C CYS A 250 28.90 4.86 8.69
N PRO A 251 27.92 3.96 8.83
CA PRO A 251 27.16 3.41 7.69
C PRO A 251 26.51 4.49 6.81
N ASN A 252 26.02 5.57 7.42
CA ASN A 252 25.37 6.66 6.69
C ASN A 252 26.37 7.38 5.77
N CYS A 253 27.51 7.83 6.32
CA CYS A 253 28.56 8.47 5.53
C CYS A 253 29.14 7.52 4.47
N HIS A 254 29.23 6.22 4.77
CA HIS A 254 29.68 5.25 3.78
C HIS A 254 28.75 5.18 2.57
N ARG A 255 27.43 5.08 2.80
CA ARG A 255 26.45 5.06 1.70
C ARG A 255 26.39 6.39 0.96
N GLU A 256 26.56 7.52 1.64
CA GLU A 256 26.60 8.84 1.02
C GLU A 256 27.84 9.01 0.12
N LEU A 257 29.00 8.48 0.49
CA LEU A 257 30.18 8.47 -0.39
C LEU A 257 29.98 7.62 -1.66
N HIS A 258 29.17 6.56 -1.60
CA HIS A 258 28.85 5.72 -2.78
C HIS A 258 27.74 6.31 -3.66
N PHE A 259 26.68 6.85 -3.04
CA PHE A 259 25.42 7.14 -3.73
C PHE A 259 24.90 8.57 -3.54
N GLY A 260 25.52 9.35 -2.64
CA GLY A 260 25.11 10.71 -2.33
C GLY A 260 25.42 11.68 -3.47
N ILE A 261 24.53 12.64 -3.67
CA ILE A 261 24.71 13.72 -4.65
C ILE A 261 25.97 14.55 -4.37
N ASP A 262 26.32 14.69 -3.09
CA ASP A 262 27.48 15.44 -2.61
C ASP A 262 28.72 14.55 -2.36
N SER A 263 28.74 13.31 -2.85
CA SER A 263 29.84 12.35 -2.67
C SER A 263 31.21 12.94 -3.02
N ASN A 264 31.33 13.61 -4.18
CA ASN A 264 32.58 14.28 -4.58
C ASN A 264 33.00 15.38 -3.61
N LEU A 265 32.06 16.18 -3.11
CA LEU A 265 32.35 17.23 -2.13
C LEU A 265 32.82 16.64 -0.80
N LEU A 266 32.26 15.51 -0.38
CA LEU A 266 32.70 14.79 0.82
C LEU A 266 34.12 14.23 0.65
N VAL A 267 34.45 13.67 -0.52
CA VAL A 267 35.81 13.22 -0.83
C VAL A 267 36.81 14.36 -0.71
N GLU A 268 36.50 15.54 -1.25
CA GLU A 268 37.37 16.72 -1.11
C GLU A 268 37.56 17.14 0.36
N LYS A 269 36.48 17.15 1.15
CA LYS A 269 36.55 17.43 2.59
C LYS A 269 37.40 16.41 3.35
N LEU A 270 37.35 15.14 2.97
CA LEU A 270 38.14 14.08 3.59
C LEU A 270 39.65 14.31 3.39
N TYR A 271 40.07 14.64 2.17
CA TYR A 271 41.49 14.94 1.89
C TYR A 271 42.00 16.19 2.62
N LEU A 272 41.12 17.12 2.99
CA LEU A 272 41.48 18.30 3.80
C LEU A 272 41.49 18.01 5.31
N LYS A 273 40.70 17.04 5.77
CA LYS A 273 40.45 16.77 7.19
C LYS A 273 41.34 15.65 7.75
N VAL A 274 41.70 14.66 6.93
CA VAL A 274 42.40 13.46 7.38
C VAL A 274 43.83 13.48 6.85
N ASP A 275 44.76 13.91 7.70
CA ASP A 275 46.16 14.22 7.33
C ASP A 275 46.92 13.06 6.68
N ARG A 276 46.58 11.80 7.02
CA ARG A 276 47.27 10.63 6.47
C ARG A 276 46.87 10.32 5.02
N LEU A 277 45.80 10.92 4.50
CA LEU A 277 45.33 10.62 3.15
C LEU A 277 46.24 11.24 2.11
N ILE A 278 46.59 10.43 1.09
CA ILE A 278 47.37 10.87 -0.07
C ILE A 278 46.51 10.60 -1.30
N ARG A 279 46.33 11.63 -2.14
CA ARG A 279 45.45 11.52 -3.31
C ARG A 279 46.08 10.65 -4.39
N GLU A 280 45.30 9.69 -4.87
CA GLU A 280 45.63 8.73 -5.94
C GLU A 280 44.82 8.98 -7.22
#